data_AF-A0A4V2Z7A1-F1
#
_entry.id   AF-A0A4V2Z7A1-F1
#
_cell.length_a   1.000
_cell.length_b   1.000
_cell.length_c   1.000
_cell.angle_alpha   90.00
_cell.angle_beta   90.00
_cell.angle_gamma   90.00
#
_symmetry.space_group_name_H-M   'P 1'
#
loop_
_entity.id
_entity.type
_entity.pdbx_description
1 polymer ?
#
loop_
_entity_poly.entity_id
_entity_poly.type
_entity_poly.pdbx_seq_one_letter_code
_entity_poly.pdbx_strand_id
1 'polypeptide(L)'
;MEIEKAYFTLPEILDRWSISEADLIYLAENDKLRLSVRVFGIPLELGDYEETGNGERFRVPWEPSRFSGLLDLYAQDVFQLFRCSEAHLSDFRTPRASYATLYGEAEPIFVMIGDLLLRREERDRFEAETGFSGAETGPQLPVFSASPDYHEVRCGGHQCEQACKIDPVAG
;
A
#
# COMPACT_ATOMS: atom_id res chain seq x y z
N MET A 1 7.50 0.56 -22.84
CA MET A 1 6.04 0.53 -22.58
C MET A 1 5.88 0.17 -21.13
N GLU A 2 5.49 1.13 -20.31
CA GLU A 2 5.22 0.89 -18.89
C GLU A 2 3.79 0.37 -18.78
N ILE A 3 3.60 -0.77 -18.13
CA ILE A 3 2.28 -1.35 -17.92
C ILE A 3 1.66 -0.64 -16.73
N GLU A 4 0.49 -0.03 -16.90
CA GLU A 4 -0.26 0.50 -15.79
C GLU A 4 -0.84 -0.65 -14.93
N LYS A 5 -0.10 -1.01 -13.88
CA LYS A 5 -0.53 -2.02 -12.90
C LYS A 5 -1.67 -1.50 -12.03
N ALA A 6 -2.76 -2.27 -11.91
CA ALA A 6 -3.88 -1.96 -11.01
C ALA A 6 -3.60 -2.30 -9.53
N TYR A 7 -2.57 -3.09 -9.26
CA TYR A 7 -2.17 -3.52 -7.94
C TYR A 7 -0.69 -3.92 -7.92
N PHE A 8 -0.12 -4.00 -6.72
CA PHE A 8 1.28 -4.25 -6.45
C PHE A 8 1.43 -5.36 -5.41
N THR A 9 2.49 -6.15 -5.50
CA THR A 9 2.87 -7.11 -4.47
C THR A 9 3.56 -6.39 -3.30
N LEU A 10 3.58 -7.01 -2.11
CA LEU A 10 4.26 -6.39 -0.95
C LEU A 10 5.74 -6.07 -1.23
N PRO A 11 6.55 -6.95 -1.84
CA PRO A 11 7.94 -6.62 -2.17
C PRO A 11 8.09 -5.39 -3.07
N GLU A 12 7.20 -5.18 -4.03
CA GLU A 12 7.22 -3.99 -4.90
C GLU A 12 6.96 -2.70 -4.10
N ILE A 13 6.10 -2.77 -3.09
CA ILE A 13 5.80 -1.62 -2.22
C ILE A 13 6.92 -1.35 -1.24
N LEU A 14 7.50 -2.40 -0.64
CA LEU A 14 8.64 -2.27 0.28
C LEU A 14 9.84 -1.62 -0.42
N ASP A 15 10.15 -2.04 -1.65
CA ASP A 15 11.21 -1.45 -2.47
C ASP A 15 10.90 0.01 -2.81
N ARG A 16 9.70 0.27 -3.35
CA ARG A 16 9.26 1.60 -3.75
C ARG A 16 9.31 2.60 -2.59
N TRP A 17 8.72 2.27 -1.45
CA TRP A 17 8.66 3.15 -0.28
C TRP A 17 9.93 3.11 0.56
N SER A 18 10.85 2.18 0.28
CA SER A 18 12.08 1.97 1.04
C SER A 18 11.82 1.84 2.55
N ILE A 19 10.76 1.11 2.92
CA ILE A 19 10.40 0.81 4.31
C ILE A 19 10.68 -0.64 4.66
N SER A 20 10.76 -0.94 5.95
CA SER A 20 10.88 -2.32 6.41
C SER A 20 9.54 -3.06 6.30
N GLU A 21 9.60 -4.39 6.24
CA GLU A 21 8.40 -5.23 6.32
C GLU A 21 7.65 -4.98 7.65
N ALA A 22 8.36 -4.76 8.75
CA ALA A 22 7.76 -4.47 10.05
C ALA A 22 6.94 -3.17 10.03
N ASP A 23 7.39 -2.13 9.32
CA ASP A 23 6.64 -0.88 9.18
C ASP A 23 5.38 -1.07 8.33
N LEU A 24 5.48 -1.85 7.23
CA LEU A 24 4.31 -2.17 6.41
C LEU A 24 3.27 -2.95 7.21
N ILE A 25 3.71 -3.96 7.99
CA ILE A 25 2.84 -4.74 8.87
C ILE A 25 2.16 -3.81 9.88
N TYR A 26 2.93 -2.93 10.54
CA TYR A 26 2.37 -1.98 11.50
C TYR A 26 1.29 -1.10 10.87
N LEU A 27 1.52 -0.56 9.66
CA LEU A 27 0.53 0.24 8.94
C LEU A 27 -0.74 -0.56 8.64
N ALA A 28 -0.59 -1.82 8.23
CA ALA A 28 -1.71 -2.65 7.86
C ALA A 28 -2.54 -3.13 9.06
N GLU A 29 -1.88 -3.55 10.15
CA GLU A 29 -2.53 -3.95 11.41
C GLU A 29 -3.28 -2.80 12.09
N ASN A 30 -2.88 -1.55 11.84
CA ASN A 30 -3.51 -0.35 12.41
C ASN A 30 -4.52 0.33 11.46
N ASP A 31 -4.97 -0.38 10.41
CA ASP A 31 -5.94 0.10 9.41
C ASP A 31 -5.51 1.41 8.72
N LYS A 32 -4.20 1.69 8.68
CA LYS A 32 -3.60 2.82 7.95
C LYS A 32 -3.35 2.48 6.48
N LEU A 33 -3.16 1.20 6.20
CA LEU A 33 -2.93 0.66 4.88
C LEU A 33 -3.78 -0.60 4.65
N ARG A 34 -4.58 -0.60 3.60
CA ARG A 34 -5.49 -1.72 3.29
C ARG A 34 -4.82 -2.69 2.34
N LEU A 35 -4.56 -3.90 2.83
CA LEU A 35 -4.11 -5.01 1.99
C LEU A 35 -5.31 -5.74 1.38
N SER A 36 -5.11 -6.27 0.19
CA SER A 36 -6.13 -6.96 -0.58
C SER A 36 -5.67 -8.34 -1.03
N VAL A 37 -6.62 -9.19 -1.34
CA VAL A 37 -6.40 -10.50 -1.98
C VAL A 37 -7.10 -10.58 -3.33
N ARG A 38 -6.54 -11.35 -4.27
CA ARG A 38 -7.15 -11.60 -5.57
C ARG A 38 -8.01 -12.87 -5.51
N VAL A 39 -9.28 -12.74 -5.88
CA VAL A 39 -10.24 -13.85 -5.91
C VAL A 39 -10.86 -14.02 -7.29
N PHE A 40 -11.28 -15.25 -7.61
CA PHE A 40 -11.87 -15.61 -8.90
C PHE A 40 -13.11 -16.48 -8.73
N GLY A 41 -14.23 -15.99 -9.25
CA GLY A 41 -15.49 -16.73 -9.35
C GLY A 41 -16.08 -17.21 -8.03
N ILE A 42 -15.77 -16.53 -6.91
CA ILE A 42 -16.20 -16.93 -5.58
C ILE A 42 -17.67 -16.54 -5.35
N PRO A 43 -18.46 -17.34 -4.61
CA PRO A 43 -19.79 -16.94 -4.18
C PRO A 43 -19.68 -15.86 -3.10
N LEU A 44 -19.93 -14.61 -3.47
CA LEU A 44 -19.86 -13.47 -2.56
C LEU A 44 -21.20 -12.74 -2.49
N GLU A 45 -21.72 -12.57 -1.28
CA GLU A 45 -22.86 -11.72 -0.99
C GLU A 45 -22.34 -10.33 -0.64
N LEU A 46 -22.82 -9.34 -1.37
CA LEU A 46 -22.61 -7.93 -1.08
C LEU A 46 -23.92 -7.37 -0.53
N GLY A 47 -23.83 -6.40 0.36
CA GLY A 47 -25.01 -5.68 0.79
C GLY A 47 -24.71 -4.55 1.74
N ASP A 48 -25.80 -3.94 2.20
CA ASP A 48 -25.75 -2.81 3.10
C ASP A 48 -26.32 -3.15 4.47
N TYR A 49 -25.95 -2.35 5.46
CA TYR A 49 -26.61 -2.37 6.76
C TYR A 49 -27.66 -1.27 6.80
N GLU A 50 -28.89 -1.64 7.12
CA GLU A 50 -29.94 -0.70 7.45
C GLU A 50 -30.23 -0.73 8.96
N GLU A 51 -30.72 0.39 9.49
CA GLU A 51 -31.12 0.52 10.88
C GLU A 51 -32.64 0.49 10.98
N THR A 52 -33.16 -0.35 11.87
CA THR A 52 -34.56 -0.33 12.25
C THR A 52 -34.90 0.91 13.07
N GLY A 53 -36.19 1.23 13.25
CA GLY A 53 -36.62 2.37 14.06
C GLY A 53 -36.20 2.32 15.54
N ASN A 54 -35.76 1.16 16.04
CA ASN A 54 -35.19 0.94 17.37
C ASN A 54 -33.63 0.92 17.39
N GLY A 55 -32.97 1.22 16.26
CA GLY A 55 -31.51 1.30 16.14
C GLY A 55 -30.79 -0.04 15.97
N GLU A 56 -31.52 -1.13 15.71
CA GLU A 56 -30.91 -2.43 15.42
C GLU A 56 -30.47 -2.48 13.96
N ARG A 57 -29.24 -2.94 13.71
CA ARG A 57 -28.73 -3.09 12.35
C ARG A 57 -29.10 -4.46 11.78
N PHE A 58 -29.63 -4.47 10.56
CA PHE A 58 -29.88 -5.69 9.80
C PHE A 58 -29.26 -5.62 8.41
N ARG A 59 -28.98 -6.78 7.82
CA ARG A 59 -28.38 -6.90 6.50
C ARG A 59 -29.44 -6.80 5.42
N VAL A 60 -29.19 -5.97 4.42
CA VAL A 60 -29.95 -5.89 3.17
C VAL A 60 -29.05 -6.41 2.04
N PRO A 61 -29.16 -7.71 1.69
CA PRO A 61 -28.33 -8.32 0.66
C PRO A 61 -28.74 -7.81 -0.73
N TRP A 62 -27.73 -7.57 -1.56
CA TRP A 62 -27.89 -7.39 -2.99
C TRP A 62 -28.03 -8.75 -3.67
N GLU A 63 -28.34 -8.75 -4.98
CA GLU A 63 -28.44 -10.00 -5.74
C GLU A 63 -27.13 -10.82 -5.63
N PRO A 64 -27.20 -12.07 -5.16
CA PRO A 64 -26.03 -12.92 -5.04
C PRO A 64 -25.37 -13.14 -6.39
N SER A 65 -24.05 -12.99 -6.45
CA SER A 65 -23.31 -13.18 -7.70
C SER A 65 -21.94 -13.80 -7.46
N ARG A 66 -21.37 -14.36 -8.52
CA ARG A 66 -19.97 -14.79 -8.50
C ARG A 66 -19.08 -13.59 -8.69
N PHE A 67 -18.21 -13.35 -7.71
CA PHE A 67 -17.29 -12.23 -7.70
C PHE A 67 -15.89 -12.65 -8.18
N SER A 68 -15.29 -11.82 -9.03
CA SER A 68 -13.88 -11.89 -9.38
C SER A 68 -13.28 -10.50 -9.29
N GLY A 69 -12.33 -10.30 -8.41
CA GLY A 69 -11.80 -8.97 -8.14
C GLY A 69 -10.68 -8.99 -7.10
N LEU A 70 -10.32 -7.79 -6.64
CA LEU A 70 -9.60 -7.61 -5.39
C LEU A 70 -10.63 -7.40 -4.29
N LEU A 71 -10.37 -7.99 -3.13
CA LEU A 71 -11.13 -7.79 -1.90
C LEU A 71 -10.19 -7.33 -0.79
N ASP A 72 -10.60 -6.32 -0.04
CA ASP A 72 -9.77 -5.76 1.02
C ASP A 72 -9.94 -6.59 2.29
N LEU A 73 -8.87 -6.74 3.06
CA LEU A 73 -8.87 -7.49 4.30
C LEU A 73 -9.22 -6.58 5.48
N TYR A 74 -9.78 -7.16 6.55
CA TYR A 74 -9.85 -6.45 7.83
C TYR A 74 -8.48 -6.49 8.52
N ALA A 75 -8.16 -5.46 9.30
CA ALA A 75 -6.92 -5.39 10.06
C ALA A 75 -6.68 -6.60 10.97
N GLN A 76 -7.76 -7.19 11.52
CA GLN A 76 -7.70 -8.41 12.33
C GLN A 76 -7.22 -9.64 11.51
N ASP A 77 -7.64 -9.73 10.25
CA ASP A 77 -7.26 -10.83 9.36
C ASP A 77 -5.80 -10.67 8.94
N VAL A 78 -5.37 -9.43 8.68
CA VAL A 78 -3.97 -9.09 8.42
C VAL A 78 -3.08 -9.46 9.61
N PHE A 79 -3.48 -9.07 10.83
CA PHE A 79 -2.77 -9.46 12.05
C PHE A 79 -2.65 -10.99 12.18
N GLN A 80 -3.74 -11.72 11.93
CA GLN A 80 -3.71 -13.18 11.96
C GLN A 80 -2.79 -13.76 10.90
N LEU A 81 -2.83 -13.23 9.67
CA LEU A 81 -1.98 -13.67 8.55
C LEU A 81 -0.49 -13.49 8.87
N PHE A 82 -0.07 -12.33 9.35
CA PHE A 82 1.34 -12.11 9.69
C PHE A 82 1.79 -12.91 10.92
N ARG A 83 0.87 -13.23 11.84
CA ARG A 83 1.17 -14.04 13.02
C ARG A 83 1.23 -15.55 12.76
N CYS A 84 0.34 -16.06 11.91
CA CYS A 84 0.17 -17.49 11.66
C CYS A 84 0.68 -17.94 10.29
N SER A 85 1.12 -17.00 9.43
CA SER A 85 1.49 -17.19 8.02
C SER A 85 0.33 -17.59 7.08
N GLU A 86 -0.84 -17.91 7.63
CA GLU A 86 -2.04 -18.30 6.90
C GLU A 86 -3.32 -17.85 7.61
N ALA A 87 -4.39 -17.68 6.85
CA ALA A 87 -5.73 -17.45 7.37
C ALA A 87 -6.80 -18.02 6.43
N HIS A 88 -7.97 -18.30 7.02
CA HIS A 88 -9.17 -18.76 6.33
C HIS A 88 -10.23 -17.66 6.40
N LEU A 89 -10.50 -17.01 5.26
CA LEU A 89 -11.27 -15.77 5.22
C LEU A 89 -12.63 -15.97 4.57
N SER A 90 -13.67 -15.46 5.23
CA SER A 90 -15.04 -15.45 4.71
C SER A 90 -15.61 -14.04 4.56
N ASP A 91 -15.08 -13.07 5.29
CA ASP A 91 -15.55 -11.70 5.30
C ASP A 91 -14.49 -10.76 4.71
N PHE A 92 -14.94 -9.82 3.91
CA PHE A 92 -14.08 -8.90 3.18
C PHE A 92 -14.62 -7.48 3.22
N ARG A 93 -13.70 -6.53 3.07
CA ARG A 93 -14.00 -5.14 2.82
C ARG A 93 -14.06 -4.87 1.33
N THR A 94 -14.95 -3.96 0.95
CA THR A 94 -15.03 -3.43 -0.41
C THR A 94 -15.57 -2.01 -0.36
N PRO A 95 -15.07 -1.09 -1.19
CA PRO A 95 -15.65 0.24 -1.29
C PRO A 95 -17.06 0.23 -1.93
N ARG A 96 -17.49 -0.92 -2.47
CA ARG A 96 -18.76 -1.03 -3.21
C ARG A 96 -19.96 -1.26 -2.30
N ALA A 97 -19.80 -1.78 -1.09
CA ALA A 97 -20.89 -2.23 -0.23
C ALA A 97 -20.49 -2.14 1.24
N SER A 98 -21.47 -2.08 2.15
CA SER A 98 -21.18 -2.03 3.59
C SER A 98 -20.65 -3.34 4.17
N TYR A 99 -20.94 -4.48 3.53
CA TYR A 99 -20.30 -5.76 3.81
C TYR A 99 -20.09 -6.58 2.54
N ALA A 100 -19.13 -7.49 2.62
CA ALA A 100 -18.92 -8.56 1.67
C ALA A 100 -18.61 -9.84 2.42
N THR A 101 -19.39 -10.91 2.19
CA THR A 101 -19.20 -12.18 2.89
C THR A 101 -19.46 -13.35 1.96
N LEU A 102 -18.77 -14.47 2.16
CA LEU A 102 -19.08 -15.70 1.45
C LEU A 102 -20.48 -16.18 1.83
N TYR A 103 -21.23 -16.74 0.87
CA TYR A 103 -22.60 -17.16 1.09
C TYR A 103 -22.85 -18.62 0.70
N GLY A 104 -23.93 -19.18 1.26
CA GLY A 104 -24.29 -20.59 1.08
C GLY A 104 -23.29 -21.52 1.76
N GLU A 105 -22.98 -22.64 1.11
CA GLU A 105 -22.04 -23.67 1.60
C GLU A 105 -20.59 -23.41 1.16
N ALA A 106 -20.23 -22.14 0.96
CA ALA A 106 -18.89 -21.78 0.51
C ALA A 106 -17.86 -21.95 1.63
N GLU A 107 -16.80 -22.71 1.36
CA GLU A 107 -15.69 -22.83 2.29
C GLU A 107 -14.89 -21.51 2.37
N PRO A 108 -14.37 -21.15 3.55
CA PRO A 108 -13.47 -20.00 3.71
C PRO A 108 -12.26 -20.09 2.77
N ILE A 109 -11.86 -18.94 2.23
CA ILE A 109 -10.73 -18.84 1.31
C ILE A 109 -9.42 -18.94 2.10
N PHE A 110 -8.58 -19.90 1.74
CA PHE A 110 -7.22 -20.01 2.27
C PHE A 110 -6.33 -18.92 1.65
N VAL A 111 -5.69 -18.13 2.50
CA VAL A 111 -4.82 -17.00 2.12
C VAL A 111 -3.49 -17.11 2.85
N MET A 112 -2.40 -16.88 2.14
CA MET A 112 -1.05 -16.75 2.69
C MET A 112 -0.52 -15.32 2.52
N ILE A 113 0.56 -14.97 3.22
CA ILE A 113 1.22 -13.66 3.11
C ILE A 113 1.60 -13.34 1.64
N GLY A 114 2.01 -14.35 0.87
CA GLY A 114 2.38 -14.18 -0.55
C GLY A 114 1.23 -13.78 -1.47
N ASP A 115 -0.03 -13.95 -1.04
CA ASP A 115 -1.22 -13.59 -1.80
C ASP A 115 -1.64 -12.12 -1.59
N LEU A 116 -0.96 -11.42 -0.68
CA LEU A 116 -1.27 -10.05 -0.31
C LEU A 116 -0.81 -9.05 -1.38
N LEU A 117 -1.73 -8.15 -1.70
CA LEU A 117 -1.56 -7.12 -2.71
C LEU A 117 -1.93 -5.76 -2.12
N LEU A 118 -1.35 -4.71 -2.68
CA LEU A 118 -1.78 -3.33 -2.46
C LEU A 118 -2.43 -2.80 -3.73
N ARG A 119 -3.66 -2.28 -3.63
CA ARG A 119 -4.31 -1.62 -4.76
C ARG A 119 -3.58 -0.34 -5.14
N ARG A 120 -3.61 0.01 -6.42
CA ARG A 120 -3.10 1.31 -6.87
C ARG A 120 -3.79 2.45 -6.15
N GLU A 121 -5.12 2.43 -6.06
CA GLU A 121 -5.88 3.52 -5.44
C GLU A 121 -5.51 3.71 -3.97
N GLU A 122 -5.26 2.61 -3.25
CA GLU A 122 -4.86 2.64 -1.85
C GLU A 122 -3.43 3.16 -1.68
N ARG A 123 -2.52 2.73 -2.56
CA ARG A 123 -1.16 3.29 -2.62
C ARG A 123 -1.23 4.79 -2.87
N ASP A 124 -1.94 5.23 -3.90
CA ASP A 124 -2.02 6.64 -4.31
C ASP A 124 -2.63 7.50 -3.19
N ARG A 125 -3.66 6.98 -2.50
CA ARG A 125 -4.23 7.60 -1.30
C ARG A 125 -3.18 7.77 -0.20
N PHE A 126 -2.46 6.69 0.13
CA PHE A 126 -1.46 6.70 1.20
C PHE A 126 -0.29 7.65 0.87
N GLU A 127 0.22 7.62 -0.35
CA GLU A 127 1.29 8.50 -0.84
C GLU A 127 0.85 9.97 -0.76
N ALA A 128 -0.40 10.29 -1.15
CA ALA A 128 -0.94 11.64 -1.08
C ALA A 128 -1.16 12.15 0.36
N GLU A 129 -1.61 11.30 1.28
CA GLU A 129 -1.87 11.68 2.68
C GLU A 129 -0.59 11.88 3.49
N THR A 130 0.43 11.06 3.23
CA THR A 130 1.63 11.00 4.07
C THR A 130 2.85 11.70 3.46
N GLY A 131 2.80 11.98 2.15
CA GLY A 131 3.96 12.47 1.41
C GLY A 131 5.02 11.39 1.16
N PHE A 132 4.74 10.12 1.49
CA PHE A 132 5.56 9.01 1.02
C PHE A 132 5.49 8.99 -0.50
N SER A 133 6.50 9.52 -1.16
CA SER A 133 6.73 9.29 -2.57
C SER A 133 7.94 8.37 -2.61
N GLY A 134 7.75 7.18 -3.20
CA GLY A 134 8.89 6.31 -3.43
C GLY A 134 9.99 7.07 -4.16
N ALA A 135 11.25 6.71 -3.87
CA ALA A 135 12.43 7.34 -4.44
C ALA A 135 12.19 7.62 -5.94
N GLU A 136 12.17 8.89 -6.31
CA GLU A 136 11.75 9.34 -7.63
C GLU A 136 12.39 8.49 -8.72
N THR A 137 11.59 7.81 -9.54
CA THR A 137 12.07 7.12 -10.74
C THR A 137 12.31 8.13 -11.88
N GLY A 138 12.89 9.28 -11.54
CA GLY A 138 13.59 10.17 -12.46
C GLY A 138 15.09 9.95 -12.31
N PRO A 139 15.94 10.41 -13.24
CA PRO A 139 17.38 10.38 -13.03
C PRO A 139 17.69 11.22 -11.79
N GLN A 140 17.87 10.55 -10.65
CA GLN A 140 18.41 11.15 -9.45
C GLN A 140 19.82 11.59 -9.80
N LEU A 141 19.95 12.87 -10.14
CA LEU A 141 21.24 13.53 -10.11
C LEU A 141 21.85 13.21 -8.74
N PRO A 142 23.12 12.77 -8.67
CA PRO A 142 23.75 12.46 -7.40
C PRO A 142 23.50 13.62 -6.44
N VAL A 143 22.88 13.33 -5.29
CA VAL A 143 22.64 14.30 -4.21
C VAL A 143 23.95 14.99 -3.81
N PHE A 144 25.07 14.32 -4.08
CA PHE A 144 26.42 14.82 -3.96
C PHE A 144 27.26 14.43 -5.17
N SER A 145 27.79 15.40 -5.90
CA SER A 145 28.85 15.16 -6.90
C SER A 145 29.98 16.15 -6.69
N ALA A 146 31.21 15.65 -6.60
CA ALA A 146 32.42 16.45 -6.51
C ALA A 146 33.33 16.16 -7.71
N SER A 147 33.98 17.20 -8.23
CA SER A 147 35.08 17.04 -9.18
C SER A 147 36.28 16.35 -8.50
N PRO A 148 37.18 15.66 -9.23
CA PRO A 148 38.32 14.95 -8.64
C PRO A 148 39.28 15.85 -7.85
N ASP A 149 39.28 17.14 -8.17
CA ASP A 149 40.05 18.21 -7.55
C ASP A 149 39.24 18.97 -6.48
N TYR A 150 38.01 18.54 -6.18
CA TYR A 150 37.09 19.12 -5.19
C TYR A 150 36.75 20.61 -5.39
N HIS A 151 37.08 21.19 -6.55
CA HIS A 151 36.78 22.58 -6.86
C HIS A 151 35.31 22.83 -7.14
N GLU A 152 34.56 21.81 -7.57
CA GLU A 152 33.13 21.90 -7.79
C GLU A 152 32.41 20.84 -6.96
N VAL A 153 31.62 21.27 -5.97
CA VAL A 153 30.76 20.40 -5.17
C VAL A 153 29.31 20.82 -5.39
N ARG A 154 28.49 19.87 -5.85
CA ARG A 154 27.05 20.08 -6.06
C ARG A 154 26.27 19.31 -5.01
N CYS A 155 25.41 20.02 -4.26
CA CYS A 155 24.52 19.45 -3.26
C CYS A 155 23.09 19.93 -3.53
N GLY A 156 22.18 19.03 -3.90
CA GLY A 156 20.73 19.27 -3.87
C GLY A 156 20.23 20.62 -4.44
N GLY A 157 20.73 21.05 -5.59
CA GLY A 157 20.30 22.29 -6.26
C GLY A 157 21.01 23.58 -5.83
N HIS A 158 21.95 23.53 -4.89
CA HIS A 158 22.80 24.66 -4.54
C HIS A 158 24.25 24.42 -4.98
N GLN A 159 24.79 25.37 -5.75
CA GLN A 159 26.18 25.39 -6.18
C GLN A 159 26.96 26.21 -5.14
N CYS A 160 27.89 25.57 -4.42
CA CYS A 160 28.78 26.27 -3.49
C CYS A 160 30.13 26.49 -4.18
N GLU A 161 30.37 27.70 -4.67
CA GLU A 161 31.71 28.11 -5.11
C GLU A 161 32.57 28.48 -3.89
N GLN A 162 33.68 27.78 -3.71
CA GLN A 162 34.65 28.14 -2.69
C GLN A 162 35.50 29.31 -3.21
N ALA A 163 35.15 30.53 -2.82
CA ALA A 163 35.95 31.72 -3.11
C ALA A 163 37.26 31.68 -2.29
N CYS A 164 38.30 31.04 -2.82
CA CYS A 164 39.66 31.21 -2.32
C CYS A 164 40.18 32.60 -2.71
N LYS A 165 40.04 33.57 -1.80
CA LYS A 165 40.96 34.71 -1.76
C LYS A 165 42.06 34.40 -0.75
N ILE A 166 43.20 33.94 -1.25
CA ILE A 166 44.45 33.95 -0.52
C ILE A 166 45.14 35.25 -0.95
N ASP A 167 45.13 36.26 -0.09
CA ASP A 167 45.92 37.47 -0.33
C ASP A 167 47.42 37.11 -0.19
N PRO A 168 48.28 37.54 -1.13
CA PRO A 168 49.71 37.26 -1.03
C PRO A 168 50.34 38.15 0.07
N VAL A 169 51.08 37.51 0.98
CA VAL A 169 51.95 38.19 1.94
C VAL A 169 53.07 38.90 1.18
N ALA A 170 53.10 40.23 1.25
CA ALA A 170 54.23 41.04 0.80
C ALA A 170 55.39 40.89 1.79
N GLY A 171 56.60 40.67 1.25
CA GLY A 171 57.85 40.52 1.99
C GLY A 171 58.47 41.83 2.46
#